data_AF-A0A2P5LJ72-F1
#
_entry.id   AF-A0A2P5LJ72-F1
#
_cell.length_a   1.000
_cell.length_b   1.000
_cell.length_c   1.000
_cell.angle_alpha   90.00
_cell.angle_beta   90.00
_cell.angle_gamma   90.00
#
_symmetry.space_group_name_H-M   'P 1'
#
loop_
_entity.id
_entity.type
_entity.pdbx_description
1 polymer ?
#
loop_
_entity_poly.entity_id
_entity_poly.type
_entity_poly.pdbx_seq_one_letter_code
_entity_poly.pdbx_strand_id
1 'polypeptide(L)'
;ELATQLVLEFCGGEPSELTLAGELPLLSRAINFPWSETKRLTGLDAPREDAAKILERLGFSVDNAGADIAHVAAPSWRPDIEGKADIVEEIVRMIGVDNVPSTPLPRAEGVAPPVLTMMQKRARNARRALAGQGLVEAVTWSFVSKEQAEAFGGGKPSLALANPIAADLSDMRPSLLPGLVAAAGRNAARGLGDQNLFEVGQIFFDAAETGQRLAAAGVRPGLAGAGRHWSAPARAASAFDAKADAMALLNALGVAAGGLQIVSGGPAWFHPGRSATLQFGPKNIVGHFGELHPRALKVMDVEGPIAAFEIILDALPAPKAKPTKIKPKLDISDLQPVSRDFAFIVDRTAAAGDLVKAAQGADRSLITDVAVFDVYEGKGVPEGKKSIGVAVT
;
A
#
# COMPACT_ATOMS: atom_id res chain seq x y z
N GLU A 1 24.35 -55.09 13.05
CA GLU A 1 25.65 -55.06 13.74
C GLU A 1 25.64 -54.30 15.06
N LEU A 2 25.81 -52.97 15.14
CA LEU A 2 25.89 -52.27 16.45
C LEU A 2 24.67 -52.51 17.35
N ALA A 3 23.45 -52.43 16.81
CA ALA A 3 22.24 -52.74 17.57
C ALA A 3 22.20 -54.20 18.03
N THR A 4 22.63 -55.14 17.19
CA THR A 4 22.74 -56.57 17.54
C THR A 4 23.69 -56.78 18.72
N GLN A 5 24.86 -56.14 18.69
CA GLN A 5 25.84 -56.20 19.77
C GLN A 5 25.28 -55.67 21.09
N LEU A 6 24.60 -54.50 21.04
CA LEU A 6 23.96 -53.93 22.22
C LEU A 6 22.87 -54.85 22.79
N VAL A 7 22.07 -55.49 21.94
CA VAL A 7 21.05 -56.45 22.38
C VAL A 7 21.69 -57.67 23.05
N LEU A 8 22.76 -58.23 22.49
CA LEU A 8 23.48 -59.37 23.10
C LEU A 8 24.12 -59.00 24.44
N GLU A 9 24.69 -57.80 24.54
CA GLU A 9 25.32 -57.30 25.77
C GLU A 9 24.31 -57.08 26.89
N PHE A 10 23.16 -56.46 26.61
CA PHE A 10 22.18 -56.10 27.64
C PHE A 10 21.12 -57.17 27.90
N CYS A 11 20.78 -57.99 26.91
CA CYS A 11 19.65 -58.92 26.99
C CYS A 11 20.03 -60.39 26.76
N GLY A 12 21.26 -60.67 26.29
CA GLY A 12 21.68 -62.01 25.88
C GLY A 12 21.00 -62.51 24.60
N GLY A 13 21.08 -63.82 24.35
CA GLY A 13 20.53 -64.47 23.14
C GLY A 13 21.60 -64.84 22.11
N GLU A 14 21.16 -65.29 20.94
CA GLU A 14 22.02 -65.68 19.81
C GLU A 14 21.51 -65.01 18.52
N PRO A 15 22.35 -64.26 17.79
CA PRO A 15 21.91 -63.54 16.60
C PRO A 15 21.72 -64.50 15.42
N SER A 16 20.70 -64.24 14.59
CA SER A 16 20.51 -64.92 13.31
C SER A 16 21.31 -64.26 12.18
N GLU A 17 21.19 -64.77 10.96
CA GLU A 17 21.85 -64.22 9.76
C GLU A 17 21.27 -62.86 9.32
N LEU A 18 22.13 -62.00 8.77
CA LEU A 18 21.73 -60.72 8.19
C LEU A 18 20.97 -60.96 6.89
N THR A 19 19.71 -60.49 6.82
CA THR A 19 18.93 -60.47 5.58
C THR A 19 18.77 -59.03 5.09
N LEU A 20 19.29 -58.73 3.88
CA LEU A 20 19.10 -57.46 3.21
C LEU A 20 18.03 -57.62 2.12
N ALA A 21 16.99 -56.78 2.14
CA ALA A 21 15.98 -56.73 1.10
C ALA A 21 15.99 -55.37 0.39
N GLY A 22 16.07 -55.38 -0.95
CA GLY A 22 16.14 -54.19 -1.80
C GLY A 22 17.54 -53.90 -2.36
N GLU A 23 17.65 -52.82 -3.13
CA GLU A 23 18.91 -52.33 -3.71
C GLU A 23 19.37 -51.05 -3.00
N LEU A 24 20.69 -50.89 -2.84
CA LEU A 24 21.26 -49.65 -2.33
C LEU A 24 21.13 -48.55 -3.39
N PRO A 25 20.61 -47.36 -3.04
CA PRO A 25 20.51 -46.26 -3.99
C PRO A 25 21.90 -45.81 -4.42
N LEU A 26 22.08 -45.59 -5.73
CA LEU A 26 23.28 -44.98 -6.30
C LEU A 26 23.34 -43.50 -5.93
N LEU A 27 24.02 -43.19 -4.84
CA LEU A 27 24.15 -41.83 -4.31
C LEU A 27 25.36 -41.06 -4.87
N SER A 28 26.34 -41.75 -5.45
CA SER A 28 27.60 -41.14 -5.87
C SER A 28 27.52 -40.54 -7.29
N ARG A 29 26.90 -39.37 -7.41
CA ARG A 29 27.14 -38.51 -8.57
C ARG A 29 28.40 -37.69 -8.30
N ALA A 30 29.51 -38.08 -8.92
CA ALA A 30 30.70 -37.26 -8.90
C ALA A 30 30.43 -35.95 -9.65
N ILE A 31 30.60 -34.83 -8.97
CA ILE A 31 30.47 -33.48 -9.51
C ILE A 31 31.83 -33.03 -10.02
N ASN A 32 31.88 -32.64 -11.29
CA ASN A 32 33.06 -32.00 -11.86
C ASN A 32 33.20 -30.59 -11.27
N PHE A 33 34.13 -30.41 -10.35
CA PHE A 33 34.32 -29.21 -9.56
C PHE A 33 35.61 -28.49 -9.95
N PRO A 34 35.54 -27.38 -10.73
CA PRO A 34 36.69 -26.51 -10.97
C PRO A 34 37.06 -25.78 -9.68
N TRP A 35 38.33 -25.83 -9.27
CA TRP A 35 38.77 -25.14 -8.05
C TRP A 35 38.60 -23.61 -8.12
N SER A 36 38.57 -23.06 -9.33
CA SER A 36 38.28 -21.65 -9.58
C SER A 36 36.87 -21.22 -9.14
N GLU A 37 35.96 -22.17 -8.93
CA GLU A 37 34.57 -21.88 -8.63
C GLU A 37 34.38 -21.25 -7.24
N THR A 38 35.19 -21.66 -6.26
CA THR A 38 35.23 -21.02 -4.93
C THR A 38 35.53 -19.54 -5.06
N LYS A 39 36.62 -19.19 -5.75
CA LYS A 39 37.01 -17.79 -5.96
C LYS A 39 36.01 -17.03 -6.84
N ARG A 40 35.42 -17.67 -7.83
CA ARG A 40 34.42 -17.04 -8.71
C ARG A 40 33.15 -16.65 -7.95
N LEU A 41 32.67 -17.52 -7.07
CA LEU A 41 31.42 -17.31 -6.34
C LEU A 41 31.58 -16.47 -5.08
N THR A 42 32.70 -16.57 -4.37
CA THR A 42 32.89 -15.87 -3.09
C THR A 42 34.03 -14.86 -3.09
N GLY A 43 34.91 -14.86 -4.09
CA GLY A 43 36.13 -14.05 -4.08
C GLY A 43 37.20 -14.58 -3.12
N LEU A 44 36.92 -15.66 -2.37
CA LEU A 44 37.85 -16.26 -1.43
C LEU A 44 38.89 -17.10 -2.18
N ASP A 45 40.16 -16.89 -1.84
CA ASP A 45 41.25 -17.73 -2.34
C ASP A 45 41.41 -18.94 -1.41
N ALA A 46 40.93 -20.10 -1.86
CA ALA A 46 41.07 -21.36 -1.15
C ALA A 46 42.11 -22.21 -1.90
N PRO A 47 43.33 -22.39 -1.36
CA PRO A 47 44.31 -23.28 -1.95
C PRO A 47 43.69 -24.66 -2.17
N ARG A 48 43.96 -25.27 -3.34
CA ARG A 48 43.33 -26.54 -3.75
C ARG A 48 43.51 -27.65 -2.72
N GLU A 49 44.70 -27.71 -2.11
CA GLU A 49 45.02 -28.68 -1.07
C GLU A 49 44.18 -28.49 0.19
N ASP A 50 43.93 -27.24 0.59
CA ASP A 50 43.15 -26.94 1.79
C ASP A 50 41.66 -27.19 1.54
N ALA A 51 41.16 -26.81 0.36
CA ALA A 51 39.80 -27.10 -0.08
C ALA A 51 39.54 -28.62 -0.18
N ALA A 52 40.48 -29.39 -0.74
CA ALA A 52 40.39 -30.85 -0.77
C ALA A 52 40.39 -31.46 0.65
N LYS A 53 41.30 -31.05 1.54
CA LYS A 53 41.33 -31.51 2.94
C LYS A 53 40.04 -31.20 3.69
N ILE A 54 39.45 -30.04 3.44
CA ILE A 54 38.15 -29.66 4.02
C ILE A 54 37.07 -30.65 3.56
N LEU A 55 36.95 -30.87 2.26
CA LEU A 55 35.95 -31.75 1.68
C LEU A 55 36.13 -33.20 2.14
N GLU A 56 37.37 -33.71 2.16
CA GLU A 56 37.69 -35.04 2.67
C GLU A 56 37.34 -35.21 4.15
N ARG A 57 37.63 -34.20 5.00
CA ARG A 57 37.23 -34.21 6.42
C ARG A 57 35.71 -34.22 6.60
N LEU A 58 34.97 -33.66 5.65
CA LEU A 58 33.51 -33.68 5.63
C LEU A 58 32.94 -35.00 5.04
N GLY A 59 33.82 -35.91 4.59
CA GLY A 59 33.45 -37.22 4.06
C GLY A 59 33.25 -37.28 2.55
N PHE A 60 33.59 -36.22 1.81
CA PHE A 60 33.56 -36.24 0.36
C PHE A 60 34.73 -37.05 -0.19
N SER A 61 34.48 -37.80 -1.25
CA SER A 61 35.56 -38.37 -2.07
C SER A 61 36.00 -37.32 -3.07
N VAL A 62 37.28 -36.94 -3.03
CA VAL A 62 37.88 -35.97 -3.95
C VAL A 62 38.91 -36.70 -4.80
N ASP A 63 38.64 -36.85 -6.09
CA ASP A 63 39.62 -37.33 -7.07
C ASP A 63 40.18 -36.13 -7.85
N ASN A 64 41.43 -35.78 -7.56
CA ASN A 64 42.14 -34.63 -8.12
C ASN A 64 43.53 -35.07 -8.63
N ALA A 65 43.61 -35.52 -9.89
CA ALA A 65 44.87 -35.91 -10.55
C ALA A 65 45.82 -34.72 -10.86
N GLY A 66 45.99 -33.76 -9.92
CA GLY A 66 46.73 -32.51 -10.11
C GLY A 66 46.05 -31.51 -11.04
N ALA A 67 44.84 -31.80 -11.51
CA ALA A 67 44.12 -31.01 -12.49
C ALA A 67 43.41 -29.78 -11.87
N ASP A 68 43.03 -28.83 -12.73
CA ASP A 68 42.24 -27.65 -12.36
C ASP A 68 40.78 -27.99 -11.99
N ILE A 69 40.34 -29.19 -12.32
CA ILE A 69 39.00 -29.73 -12.05
C ILE A 69 39.16 -31.03 -11.25
N ALA A 70 38.45 -31.14 -10.13
CA ALA A 70 38.34 -32.37 -9.35
C ALA A 70 37.00 -33.06 -9.59
N HIS A 71 36.96 -34.38 -9.39
CA HIS A 71 35.72 -35.14 -9.32
C HIS A 71 35.36 -35.33 -7.85
N VAL A 72 34.33 -34.63 -7.39
CA VAL A 72 33.92 -34.59 -5.99
C VAL A 72 32.62 -35.37 -5.83
N ALA A 73 32.63 -36.47 -5.07
CA ALA A 73 31.43 -37.23 -4.74
C ALA A 73 31.04 -37.00 -3.28
N ALA A 74 29.79 -36.62 -3.05
CA ALA A 74 29.25 -36.42 -1.72
C ALA A 74 29.08 -37.77 -0.98
N PRO A 75 29.23 -37.79 0.35
CA PRO A 75 28.91 -38.97 1.14
C PRO A 75 27.40 -39.25 1.15
N SER A 76 27.02 -40.50 1.41
CA SER A 76 25.63 -40.95 1.34
C SER A 76 24.67 -40.25 2.31
N TRP A 77 25.17 -39.65 3.39
CA TRP A 77 24.38 -38.90 4.38
C TRP A 77 24.18 -37.43 4.02
N ARG A 78 24.68 -36.96 2.86
CA ARG A 78 24.54 -35.58 2.37
C ARG A 78 23.64 -35.53 1.11
N PRO A 79 22.31 -35.65 1.28
CA PRO A 79 21.36 -35.60 0.16
C PRO A 79 21.19 -34.18 -0.42
N ASP A 80 21.74 -33.16 0.24
CA ASP A 80 21.67 -31.74 -0.09
C ASP A 80 22.72 -31.28 -1.12
N ILE A 81 23.68 -32.14 -1.47
CA ILE A 81 24.73 -31.80 -2.45
C ILE A 81 24.28 -32.20 -3.86
N GLU A 82 23.88 -31.21 -4.65
CA GLU A 82 23.40 -31.41 -6.02
C GLU A 82 24.34 -30.80 -7.08
N GLY A 83 25.17 -29.83 -6.71
CA GLY A 83 26.01 -29.10 -7.64
C GLY A 83 27.24 -28.42 -7.06
N LYS A 84 27.92 -27.66 -7.91
CA LYS A 84 29.20 -27.01 -7.57
C LYS A 84 29.04 -25.94 -6.49
N ALA A 85 27.90 -25.25 -6.45
CA ALA A 85 27.64 -24.20 -5.48
C ALA A 85 27.59 -24.76 -4.04
N ASP A 86 27.04 -25.95 -3.85
CA ASP A 86 26.94 -26.61 -2.55
C ASP A 86 28.34 -27.02 -2.05
N ILE A 87 29.20 -27.48 -2.96
CA ILE A 87 30.62 -27.75 -2.65
C ILE A 87 31.36 -26.45 -2.26
N VAL A 88 31.11 -25.34 -2.96
CA VAL A 88 31.66 -24.04 -2.57
C VAL A 88 31.15 -23.61 -1.19
N GLU A 89 29.86 -23.79 -0.91
CA GLU A 89 29.28 -23.52 0.40
C GLU A 89 30.01 -24.28 1.50
N GLU A 90 30.24 -25.59 1.32
CA GLU A 90 30.96 -26.42 2.30
C GLU A 90 32.40 -25.94 2.55
N ILE A 91 33.11 -25.56 1.49
CA ILE A 91 34.46 -25.00 1.60
C ILE A 91 34.43 -23.68 2.38
N VAL A 92 33.52 -22.78 2.01
CA VAL A 92 33.41 -21.43 2.61
C VAL A 92 32.92 -21.51 4.05
N ARG A 93 32.00 -22.41 4.36
CA ARG A 93 31.48 -22.67 5.70
C ARG A 93 32.59 -23.11 6.64
N MET A 94 33.52 -23.93 6.16
CA MET A 94 34.66 -24.43 6.96
C MET A 94 35.81 -23.42 7.06
N ILE A 95 36.05 -22.61 6.02
CA ILE A 95 37.01 -21.50 6.08
C ILE A 95 36.48 -20.35 6.95
N GLY A 96 35.16 -20.18 7.00
CA GLY A 96 34.46 -19.13 7.74
C GLY A 96 33.97 -18.02 6.82
N VAL A 97 32.67 -17.70 6.90
CA VAL A 97 32.03 -16.66 6.10
C VAL A 97 32.65 -15.27 6.36
N ASP A 98 33.17 -15.03 7.55
CA ASP A 98 33.84 -13.77 7.91
C ASP A 98 35.14 -13.53 7.13
N ASN A 99 35.73 -14.58 6.54
CA ASN A 99 36.92 -14.47 5.70
C ASN A 99 36.59 -14.15 4.23
N VAL A 100 35.30 -14.09 3.87
CA VAL A 100 34.87 -13.69 2.53
C VAL A 100 35.11 -12.18 2.37
N PRO A 101 35.88 -11.75 1.36
CA PRO A 101 36.24 -10.34 1.22
C PRO A 101 35.01 -9.49 0.90
N SER A 102 34.74 -8.48 1.74
CA SER A 102 33.72 -7.46 1.48
C SER A 102 34.18 -6.53 0.33
N THR A 103 34.01 -7.00 -0.90
CA THR A 103 34.39 -6.27 -2.11
C THR A 103 33.28 -5.29 -2.49
N PRO A 104 33.55 -3.97 -2.57
CA PRO A 104 32.55 -3.01 -3.00
C PRO A 104 32.02 -3.33 -4.40
N LEU A 105 30.71 -3.22 -4.60
CA LEU A 105 30.13 -3.32 -5.93
C LEU A 105 30.72 -2.23 -6.84
N PRO A 106 31.03 -2.56 -8.11
CA PRO A 106 31.52 -1.56 -9.05
C PRO A 106 30.51 -0.43 -9.18
N ARG A 107 30.99 0.82 -9.14
CA ARG A 107 30.13 1.98 -9.41
C ARG A 107 29.80 2.00 -10.89
N ALA A 108 28.52 1.88 -11.23
CA ALA A 108 28.07 2.16 -12.58
C ALA A 108 28.37 3.62 -12.94
N GLU A 109 28.90 3.87 -14.14
CA GLU A 109 29.13 5.23 -14.62
C GLU A 109 27.79 5.96 -14.86
N GLY A 110 27.76 7.27 -14.59
CA GLY A 110 26.63 8.15 -14.87
C GLY A 110 25.74 8.49 -13.68
N VAL A 111 24.65 9.20 -13.95
CA VAL A 111 23.63 9.59 -12.96
C VAL A 111 22.56 8.51 -12.89
N ALA A 112 22.28 8.01 -11.69
CA ALA A 112 21.24 7.01 -11.50
C ALA A 112 19.88 7.52 -12.02
N PRO A 113 19.16 6.75 -12.85
CA PRO A 113 17.83 7.13 -13.28
C PRO A 113 16.87 7.18 -12.08
N PRO A 114 15.72 7.86 -12.20
CA PRO A 114 14.70 7.86 -11.16
C PRO A 114 14.29 6.42 -10.81
N VAL A 115 14.60 5.99 -9.59
CA VAL A 115 14.38 4.60 -9.15
C VAL A 115 12.91 4.32 -8.83
N LEU A 116 12.18 5.34 -8.34
CA LEU A 116 10.81 5.15 -7.90
C LEU A 116 9.81 5.20 -9.05
N THR A 117 8.94 4.19 -9.10
CA THR A 117 7.76 4.18 -9.98
C THR A 117 6.81 5.33 -9.64
N MET A 118 5.93 5.67 -10.57
CA MET A 118 4.90 6.69 -10.35
C MET A 118 4.02 6.36 -9.14
N MET A 119 3.62 5.09 -8.99
CA MET A 119 2.80 4.64 -7.87
C MET A 119 3.54 4.76 -6.52
N GLN A 120 4.82 4.38 -6.47
CA GLN A 120 5.65 4.56 -5.26
C GLN A 120 5.77 6.04 -4.86
N LYS A 121 5.91 6.95 -5.84
CA LYS A 121 5.92 8.40 -5.58
C LYS A 121 4.56 8.88 -5.06
N ARG A 122 3.46 8.44 -5.66
CA ARG A 122 2.10 8.77 -5.21
C ARG A 122 1.86 8.32 -3.78
N ALA A 123 2.17 7.07 -3.46
CA ALA A 123 2.01 6.52 -2.12
C ALA A 123 2.79 7.35 -1.07
N ARG A 124 4.05 7.66 -1.35
CA ARG A 124 4.88 8.48 -0.47
C ARG A 124 4.36 9.91 -0.29
N ASN A 125 3.93 10.54 -1.37
CA ASN A 125 3.40 11.90 -1.34
C ASN A 125 2.03 11.95 -0.66
N ALA A 126 1.18 10.92 -0.84
CA ALA A 126 -0.10 10.80 -0.18
C ALA A 126 0.06 10.78 1.34
N ARG A 127 0.97 9.95 1.88
CA ARG A 127 1.27 9.93 3.32
C ARG A 127 1.65 11.30 3.87
N ARG A 128 2.57 11.99 3.18
CA ARG A 128 3.02 13.32 3.58
C ARG A 128 1.91 14.36 3.51
N ALA A 129 1.09 14.32 2.47
CA ALA A 129 -0.02 15.24 2.30
C ALA A 129 -1.05 15.10 3.42
N LEU A 130 -1.44 13.86 3.75
CA LEU A 130 -2.43 13.58 4.78
C LEU A 130 -1.89 13.85 6.19
N ALA A 131 -0.62 13.54 6.46
CA ALA A 131 0.04 13.98 7.68
C ALA A 131 0.05 15.51 7.82
N GLY A 132 0.27 16.23 6.71
CA GLY A 132 0.20 17.69 6.66
C GLY A 132 -1.20 18.27 6.90
N GLN A 133 -2.26 17.48 6.74
CA GLN A 133 -3.64 17.86 7.10
C GLN A 133 -4.00 17.54 8.57
N GLY A 134 -3.03 17.05 9.36
CA GLY A 134 -3.22 16.73 10.77
C GLY A 134 -3.87 15.37 11.02
N LEU A 135 -3.81 14.44 10.05
CA LEU A 135 -4.20 13.05 10.27
C LEU A 135 -2.97 12.22 10.69
N VAL A 136 -3.19 11.19 11.48
CA VAL A 136 -2.15 10.25 11.93
C VAL A 136 -2.21 8.96 11.12
N GLU A 137 -1.06 8.47 10.65
CA GLU A 137 -1.01 7.23 9.87
C GLU A 137 -1.34 6.02 10.74
N ALA A 138 -2.31 5.22 10.32
CA ALA A 138 -2.63 3.92 10.85
C ALA A 138 -2.24 2.82 9.85
N VAL A 139 -1.86 1.67 10.37
CA VAL A 139 -1.64 0.45 9.58
C VAL A 139 -2.60 -0.59 10.10
N THR A 140 -3.59 -0.95 9.29
CA THR A 140 -4.63 -1.91 9.65
C THR A 140 -4.45 -3.23 8.90
N TRP A 141 -5.08 -4.29 9.39
CA TRP A 141 -5.05 -5.59 8.70
C TRP A 141 -5.66 -5.47 7.30
N SER A 142 -5.12 -6.25 6.36
CA SER A 142 -5.70 -6.38 5.01
C SER A 142 -6.95 -7.26 4.99
N PHE A 143 -7.22 -7.96 6.10
CA PHE A 143 -8.37 -8.83 6.31
C PHE A 143 -9.29 -8.21 7.36
N VAL A 144 -10.58 -8.39 7.16
CA VAL A 144 -11.66 -7.95 8.06
C VAL A 144 -12.68 -9.09 8.17
N SER A 145 -13.65 -8.97 9.08
CA SER A 145 -14.74 -9.94 9.12
C SER A 145 -15.63 -9.80 7.89
N LYS A 146 -16.30 -10.89 7.52
CA LYS A 146 -17.23 -10.90 6.39
C LYS A 146 -18.28 -9.79 6.50
N GLU A 147 -18.86 -9.59 7.69
CA GLU A 147 -19.88 -8.58 7.94
C GLU A 147 -19.34 -7.17 7.68
N GLN A 148 -18.09 -6.89 8.09
CA GLN A 148 -17.42 -5.62 7.83
C GLN A 148 -17.08 -5.47 6.35
N ALA A 149 -16.66 -6.53 5.66
CA ALA A 149 -16.42 -6.48 4.22
C ALA A 149 -17.72 -6.14 3.46
N GLU A 150 -18.82 -6.82 3.76
CA GLU A 150 -20.14 -6.59 3.15
C GLU A 150 -20.64 -5.15 3.40
N ALA A 151 -20.45 -4.63 4.61
CA ALA A 151 -20.83 -3.25 4.95
C ALA A 151 -20.15 -2.19 4.08
N PHE A 152 -18.98 -2.51 3.50
CA PHE A 152 -18.20 -1.61 2.63
C PHE A 152 -18.08 -2.16 1.19
N GLY A 153 -19.06 -2.94 0.72
CA GLY A 153 -19.19 -3.36 -0.68
C GLY A 153 -18.33 -4.56 -1.10
N GLY A 154 -17.77 -5.29 -0.15
CA GLY A 154 -16.99 -6.52 -0.33
C GLY A 154 -17.80 -7.78 0.01
N GLY A 155 -17.15 -8.76 0.66
CA GLY A 155 -17.78 -10.02 1.09
C GLY A 155 -17.98 -11.05 -0.03
N LYS A 156 -17.33 -10.85 -1.19
CA LYS A 156 -17.39 -11.82 -2.30
C LYS A 156 -16.69 -13.12 -1.89
N PRO A 157 -17.26 -14.30 -2.19
CA PRO A 157 -16.61 -15.59 -1.88
C PRO A 157 -15.20 -15.73 -2.46
N SER A 158 -14.91 -15.08 -3.60
CA SER A 158 -13.58 -15.08 -4.21
C SER A 158 -12.51 -14.34 -3.38
N LEU A 159 -12.92 -13.52 -2.43
CA LEU A 159 -12.06 -12.72 -1.55
C LEU A 159 -12.08 -13.22 -0.09
N ALA A 160 -12.77 -14.32 0.18
CA ALA A 160 -12.69 -15.00 1.47
C ALA A 160 -11.42 -15.86 1.53
N LEU A 161 -10.69 -15.81 2.63
CA LEU A 161 -9.52 -16.63 2.88
C LEU A 161 -9.94 -18.09 3.09
N ALA A 162 -9.19 -19.03 2.52
CA ALA A 162 -9.44 -20.46 2.70
C ALA A 162 -9.06 -20.95 4.11
N ASN A 163 -8.02 -20.38 4.69
CA ASN A 163 -7.45 -20.74 6.00
C ASN A 163 -7.17 -19.49 6.84
N PRO A 164 -8.21 -18.73 7.24
CA PRO A 164 -8.02 -17.52 8.02
C PRO A 164 -7.46 -17.85 9.41
N ILE A 165 -6.61 -16.95 9.93
CA ILE A 165 -6.03 -17.09 11.27
C ILE A 165 -7.09 -17.00 12.38
N ALA A 166 -8.18 -16.26 12.12
CA ALA A 166 -9.32 -16.08 13.00
C ALA A 166 -10.58 -15.77 12.18
N ALA A 167 -11.76 -16.09 12.73
CA ALA A 167 -13.04 -15.92 12.04
C ALA A 167 -13.39 -14.45 11.75
N ASP A 168 -12.90 -13.52 12.57
CA ASP A 168 -13.07 -12.07 12.41
C ASP A 168 -12.05 -11.43 11.43
N LEU A 169 -11.19 -12.24 10.82
CA LEU A 169 -10.20 -11.87 9.79
C LEU A 169 -10.34 -12.78 8.57
N SER A 170 -11.58 -13.00 8.13
CA SER A 170 -11.93 -13.98 7.09
C SER A 170 -11.87 -13.44 5.65
N ASP A 171 -12.08 -12.14 5.45
CA ASP A 171 -12.32 -11.56 4.12
C ASP A 171 -11.32 -10.45 3.80
N MET A 172 -10.83 -10.39 2.56
CA MET A 172 -10.00 -9.29 2.08
C MET A 172 -10.79 -7.97 2.10
N ARG A 173 -10.18 -6.90 2.60
CA ARG A 173 -10.84 -5.59 2.70
C ARG A 173 -11.14 -4.97 1.32
N PRO A 174 -12.38 -4.56 1.03
CA PRO A 174 -12.74 -3.88 -0.23
C PRO A 174 -12.38 -2.38 -0.21
N SER A 175 -12.12 -1.85 0.98
CA SER A 175 -11.85 -0.44 1.28
C SER A 175 -10.90 -0.37 2.49
N LEU A 176 -10.19 0.74 2.67
CA LEU A 176 -9.40 1.04 3.87
C LEU A 176 -10.28 1.51 5.04
N LEU A 177 -11.51 1.95 4.74
CA LEU A 177 -12.43 2.53 5.71
C LEU A 177 -12.84 1.59 6.86
N PRO A 178 -13.14 0.29 6.66
CA PRO A 178 -13.49 -0.60 7.77
C PRO A 178 -12.38 -0.65 8.84
N GLY A 179 -11.13 -0.80 8.42
CA GLY A 179 -9.97 -0.83 9.32
C GLY A 179 -9.79 0.50 10.06
N LEU A 180 -9.89 1.62 9.35
CA LEU A 180 -9.77 2.96 9.93
C LEU A 180 -10.90 3.27 10.92
N VAL A 181 -12.14 2.88 10.61
CA VAL A 181 -13.30 3.06 11.50
C VAL A 181 -13.15 2.19 12.75
N ALA A 182 -12.74 0.93 12.62
CA ALA A 182 -12.46 0.06 13.76
C ALA A 182 -11.32 0.62 14.64
N ALA A 183 -10.29 1.21 14.03
CA ALA A 183 -9.22 1.88 14.76
C ALA A 183 -9.73 3.14 15.49
N ALA A 184 -10.57 3.95 14.86
CA ALA A 184 -11.20 5.11 15.49
C ALA A 184 -12.08 4.69 16.68
N GLY A 185 -12.91 3.65 16.52
CA GLY A 185 -13.74 3.10 17.60
C GLY A 185 -12.91 2.60 18.79
N ARG A 186 -11.81 1.87 18.54
CA ARG A 186 -10.88 1.43 19.59
C ARG A 186 -10.22 2.59 20.33
N ASN A 187 -9.95 3.71 19.67
CA ASN A 187 -9.43 4.93 20.31
C ASN A 187 -10.52 5.61 21.14
N ALA A 188 -11.75 5.73 20.60
CA ALA A 188 -12.89 6.28 21.33
C ALA A 188 -13.20 5.50 22.62
N ALA A 189 -13.14 4.17 22.58
CA ALA A 189 -13.30 3.30 23.76
C ALA A 189 -12.22 3.52 24.84
N ARG A 190 -11.11 4.19 24.51
CA ARG A 190 -10.03 4.59 25.42
C ARG A 190 -10.08 6.08 25.79
N GLY A 191 -11.17 6.78 25.46
CA GLY A 191 -11.34 8.21 25.72
C GLY A 191 -10.71 9.14 24.67
N LEU A 192 -10.23 8.60 23.54
CA LEU A 192 -9.59 9.35 22.46
C LEU A 192 -10.52 9.41 21.23
N GLY A 193 -11.65 10.11 21.37
CA GLY A 193 -12.74 10.12 20.38
C GLY A 193 -12.55 11.05 19.17
N ASP A 194 -11.49 11.85 19.14
CA ASP A 194 -11.20 12.89 18.14
C ASP A 194 -9.89 12.63 17.36
N GLN A 195 -9.44 11.38 17.33
CA GLN A 195 -8.24 10.99 16.59
C GLN A 195 -8.53 10.86 15.09
N ASN A 196 -7.99 11.80 14.31
CA ASN A 196 -8.07 11.77 12.86
C ASN A 196 -7.03 10.78 12.31
N LEU A 197 -7.47 9.74 11.61
CA LEU A 197 -6.62 8.65 11.15
C LEU A 197 -6.61 8.57 9.63
N PHE A 198 -5.48 8.21 9.04
CA PHE A 198 -5.39 7.90 7.61
C PHE A 198 -4.59 6.63 7.35
N GLU A 199 -4.80 6.00 6.21
CA GLU A 199 -4.00 4.88 5.74
C GLU A 199 -3.73 5.01 4.24
N VAL A 200 -2.55 4.56 3.81
CA VAL A 200 -2.22 4.34 2.39
C VAL A 200 -1.84 2.87 2.22
N GLY A 201 -2.71 2.11 1.58
CA GLY A 201 -2.62 0.66 1.55
C GLY A 201 -3.44 0.03 0.43
N GLN A 202 -3.33 -1.30 0.33
CA GLN A 202 -4.00 -2.06 -0.71
C GLN A 202 -5.46 -2.34 -0.35
N ILE A 203 -6.33 -2.31 -1.36
CA ILE A 203 -7.73 -2.73 -1.35
C ILE A 203 -7.96 -3.77 -2.46
N PHE A 204 -8.98 -4.60 -2.30
CA PHE A 204 -9.18 -5.79 -3.12
C PHE A 204 -10.61 -5.85 -3.68
N PHE A 205 -10.74 -5.83 -5.02
CA PHE A 205 -12.05 -5.87 -5.69
C PHE A 205 -12.43 -7.27 -6.22
N ASP A 206 -11.41 -8.07 -6.57
CA ASP A 206 -11.51 -9.45 -7.04
C ASP A 206 -10.18 -10.19 -6.81
N ALA A 207 -10.17 -11.50 -7.08
CA ALA A 207 -9.02 -12.38 -6.86
C ALA A 207 -7.99 -12.36 -8.01
N ALA A 208 -8.22 -11.60 -9.08
CA ALA A 208 -7.24 -11.46 -10.15
C ALA A 208 -6.11 -10.53 -9.73
N GLU A 209 -4.97 -10.62 -10.42
CA GLU A 209 -3.83 -9.71 -10.20
C GLU A 209 -4.25 -8.24 -10.39
N THR A 210 -5.15 -7.99 -11.34
CA THR A 210 -5.73 -6.67 -11.58
C THR A 210 -6.84 -6.30 -10.60
N GLY A 211 -7.19 -7.14 -9.62
CA GLY A 211 -8.19 -6.84 -8.59
C GLY A 211 -7.63 -6.02 -7.42
N GLN A 212 -6.30 -5.99 -7.27
CA GLN A 212 -5.60 -5.25 -6.23
C GLN A 212 -5.34 -3.79 -6.67
N ARG A 213 -5.66 -2.84 -5.80
CA ARG A 213 -5.48 -1.41 -6.04
C ARG A 213 -4.93 -0.74 -4.79
N LEU A 214 -4.09 0.28 -4.98
CA LEU A 214 -3.62 1.13 -3.91
C LEU A 214 -4.62 2.28 -3.69
N ALA A 215 -5.02 2.47 -2.44
CA ALA A 215 -5.87 3.56 -2.03
C ALA A 215 -5.20 4.41 -0.94
N ALA A 216 -5.71 5.63 -0.77
CA ALA A 216 -5.42 6.51 0.34
C ALA A 216 -6.76 6.98 0.93
N ALA A 217 -6.97 6.70 2.20
CA ALA A 217 -8.22 7.01 2.90
C ALA A 217 -7.95 7.71 4.22
N GLY A 218 -8.94 8.47 4.69
CA GLY A 218 -8.88 9.13 5.99
C GLY A 218 -10.26 9.18 6.64
N VAL A 219 -10.25 9.16 7.97
CA VAL A 219 -11.44 9.29 8.81
C VAL A 219 -11.20 10.40 9.85
N ARG A 220 -12.24 11.20 10.08
CA ARG A 220 -12.30 12.22 11.12
C ARG A 220 -13.50 11.95 12.03
N PRO A 221 -13.30 11.23 13.14
CA PRO A 221 -14.33 11.05 14.15
C PRO A 221 -14.45 12.32 15.01
N GLY A 222 -15.68 12.65 15.45
CA GLY A 222 -15.88 13.70 16.44
C GLY A 222 -15.64 15.12 15.90
N LEU A 223 -14.65 15.82 16.44
CA LEU A 223 -14.45 17.26 16.23
C LEU A 223 -13.56 17.57 15.02
N ALA A 224 -13.88 18.64 14.31
CA ALA A 224 -13.08 19.16 13.20
C ALA A 224 -11.91 20.04 13.68
N GLY A 225 -10.95 20.26 12.78
CA GLY A 225 -9.83 21.19 13.01
C GLY A 225 -8.95 20.77 14.18
N ALA A 226 -8.59 21.74 15.03
CA ALA A 226 -7.80 21.52 16.25
C ALA A 226 -8.62 21.00 17.44
N GLY A 227 -9.88 20.60 17.24
CA GLY A 227 -10.77 20.19 18.31
C GLY A 227 -11.22 21.37 19.18
N ARG A 228 -11.17 21.19 20.51
CA ARG A 228 -11.50 22.27 21.45
C ARG A 228 -10.37 23.29 21.48
N HIS A 229 -10.65 24.51 21.08
CA HIS A 229 -9.68 25.59 21.06
C HIS A 229 -10.26 26.88 21.64
N TRP A 230 -9.44 27.72 22.28
CA TRP A 230 -9.91 28.94 22.95
C TRP A 230 -10.44 30.00 21.96
N SER A 231 -9.89 30.01 20.74
CA SER A 231 -10.19 31.03 19.74
C SER A 231 -11.37 30.70 18.82
N ALA A 232 -11.90 29.48 18.89
CA ALA A 232 -12.98 29.03 18.01
C ALA A 232 -13.86 27.98 18.68
N PRO A 233 -15.19 28.03 18.50
CA PRO A 233 -16.08 27.00 19.02
C PRO A 233 -15.78 25.65 18.38
N ALA A 234 -15.84 24.59 19.19
CA ALA A 234 -15.73 23.24 18.69
C ALA A 234 -16.92 22.91 17.78
N ARG A 235 -16.66 22.27 16.64
CA ARG A 235 -17.68 21.76 15.73
C ARG A 235 -17.38 20.32 15.34
N ALA A 236 -18.41 19.56 15.00
CA ALA A 236 -18.23 18.22 14.46
C ALA A 236 -17.56 18.27 13.08
N ALA A 237 -16.77 17.23 12.78
CA ALA A 237 -16.31 16.96 11.43
C ALA A 237 -17.50 16.63 10.52
N SER A 238 -17.45 17.13 9.29
CA SER A 238 -18.53 17.05 8.31
C SER A 238 -18.00 16.54 6.97
N ALA A 239 -18.92 16.29 6.03
CA ALA A 239 -18.57 15.96 4.66
C ALA A 239 -17.62 17.00 4.00
N PHE A 240 -17.64 18.27 4.43
CA PHE A 240 -16.75 19.30 3.90
C PHE A 240 -15.31 19.19 4.41
N ASP A 241 -15.09 18.62 5.60
CA ASP A 241 -13.76 18.33 6.12
C ASP A 241 -13.13 17.17 5.34
N ALA A 242 -13.90 16.10 5.13
CA ALA A 242 -13.48 15.00 4.27
C ALA A 242 -13.22 15.45 2.83
N LYS A 243 -14.05 16.37 2.30
CA LYS A 243 -13.80 17.02 1.00
C LYS A 243 -12.48 17.77 1.00
N ALA A 244 -12.20 18.56 2.03
CA ALA A 244 -10.97 19.34 2.11
C ALA A 244 -9.73 18.43 2.10
N ASP A 245 -9.73 17.35 2.89
CA ASP A 245 -8.63 16.38 2.91
C ASP A 245 -8.46 15.68 1.55
N ALA A 246 -9.56 15.23 0.93
CA ALA A 246 -9.54 14.60 -0.38
C ALA A 246 -8.98 15.54 -1.46
N MET A 247 -9.43 16.80 -1.48
CA MET A 247 -8.95 17.81 -2.42
C MET A 247 -7.48 18.18 -2.18
N ALA A 248 -7.06 18.29 -0.92
CA ALA A 248 -5.66 18.53 -0.56
C ALA A 248 -4.75 17.39 -1.02
N LEU A 249 -5.20 16.14 -0.84
CA LEU A 249 -4.51 14.95 -1.33
C LEU A 249 -4.37 14.99 -2.86
N LEU A 250 -5.47 15.20 -3.59
CA LEU A 250 -5.44 15.26 -5.06
C LEU A 250 -4.51 16.36 -5.57
N ASN A 251 -4.53 17.53 -4.93
CA ASN A 251 -3.64 18.64 -5.27
C ASN A 251 -2.16 18.28 -5.02
N ALA A 252 -1.85 17.68 -3.88
CA ALA A 252 -0.48 17.23 -3.55
C ALA A 252 0.04 16.13 -4.49
N LEU A 253 -0.86 15.34 -5.07
CA LEU A 253 -0.53 14.33 -6.09
C LEU A 253 -0.44 14.93 -7.52
N GLY A 254 -0.63 16.24 -7.67
CA GLY A 254 -0.54 16.94 -8.96
C GLY A 254 -1.70 16.62 -9.91
N VAL A 255 -2.85 16.22 -9.37
CA VAL A 255 -4.05 15.92 -10.15
C VAL A 255 -4.72 17.25 -10.53
N ALA A 256 -4.87 17.51 -11.83
CA ALA A 256 -5.46 18.75 -12.32
C ALA A 256 -6.96 18.84 -11.98
N ALA A 257 -7.37 19.92 -11.32
CA ALA A 257 -8.76 20.14 -10.91
C ALA A 257 -9.72 20.32 -12.10
N GLY A 258 -9.25 20.83 -13.24
CA GLY A 258 -10.09 21.23 -14.39
C GLY A 258 -10.89 20.11 -15.08
N GLY A 259 -10.69 18.84 -14.70
CA GLY A 259 -11.49 17.71 -15.18
C GLY A 259 -12.17 16.89 -14.08
N LEU A 260 -11.95 17.24 -12.81
CA LEU A 260 -12.49 16.51 -11.67
C LEU A 260 -13.96 16.90 -11.47
N GLN A 261 -14.84 15.92 -11.57
CA GLN A 261 -16.27 16.09 -11.30
C GLN A 261 -16.58 15.62 -9.88
N ILE A 262 -17.36 16.43 -9.17
CA ILE A 262 -17.97 16.07 -7.89
C ILE A 262 -19.43 15.78 -8.17
N VAL A 263 -19.85 14.52 -8.04
CA VAL A 263 -21.22 14.09 -8.28
C VAL A 263 -21.87 13.72 -6.95
N SER A 264 -23.06 14.24 -6.68
CA SER A 264 -23.79 13.94 -5.44
C SER A 264 -24.05 12.45 -5.28
N GLY A 265 -23.90 11.96 -4.04
CA GLY A 265 -24.08 10.55 -3.72
C GLY A 265 -22.78 9.76 -3.77
N GLY A 266 -22.87 8.50 -3.38
CA GLY A 266 -21.73 7.63 -3.26
C GLY A 266 -22.18 6.20 -2.99
N PRO A 267 -21.23 5.31 -2.70
CA PRO A 267 -21.55 3.94 -2.36
C PRO A 267 -22.35 3.86 -1.04
N ALA A 268 -23.03 2.73 -0.82
CA ALA A 268 -24.05 2.58 0.23
C ALA A 268 -23.54 2.78 1.67
N TRP A 269 -22.23 2.68 1.90
CA TRP A 269 -21.60 2.94 3.21
C TRP A 269 -21.43 4.44 3.53
N PHE A 270 -21.70 5.33 2.58
CA PHE A 270 -21.80 6.77 2.83
C PHE A 270 -23.26 7.21 2.94
N HIS A 271 -23.48 8.33 3.63
CA HIS A 271 -24.78 8.92 3.78
C HIS A 271 -25.27 9.52 2.45
N PRO A 272 -26.49 9.20 1.96
CA PRO A 272 -26.92 9.55 0.60
C PRO A 272 -26.99 11.06 0.36
N GLY A 273 -27.39 11.84 1.37
CA GLY A 273 -27.47 13.30 1.26
C GLY A 273 -26.21 14.05 1.71
N ARG A 274 -25.18 13.36 2.20
CA ARG A 274 -23.96 13.98 2.79
C ARG A 274 -22.70 13.32 2.28
N SER A 275 -22.69 13.02 0.98
CA SER A 275 -21.58 12.35 0.31
C SER A 275 -21.51 12.73 -1.15
N ALA A 276 -20.33 12.55 -1.72
CA ALA A 276 -20.11 12.74 -3.13
C ALA A 276 -19.05 11.78 -3.68
N THR A 277 -19.16 11.53 -4.97
CA THR A 277 -18.23 10.76 -5.77
C THR A 277 -17.32 11.69 -6.56
N LEU A 278 -16.04 11.36 -6.55
CA LEU A 278 -14.99 12.03 -7.31
C LEU A 278 -14.71 11.21 -8.57
N GLN A 279 -14.84 11.81 -9.75
CA GLN A 279 -14.67 11.10 -11.02
C GLN A 279 -14.13 11.97 -12.15
N PHE A 280 -13.50 11.34 -13.15
CA PHE A 280 -13.14 11.93 -14.43
C PHE A 280 -14.08 11.40 -15.53
N GLY A 281 -15.07 12.21 -15.91
CA GLY A 281 -16.15 11.73 -16.76
C GLY A 281 -17.00 10.66 -16.06
N PRO A 282 -17.94 10.02 -16.79
CA PRO A 282 -18.99 9.22 -16.17
C PRO A 282 -18.54 7.84 -15.66
N LYS A 283 -17.37 7.35 -16.07
CA LYS A 283 -16.91 5.97 -15.78
C LYS A 283 -15.67 5.89 -14.90
N ASN A 284 -14.81 6.91 -14.90
CA ASN A 284 -13.55 6.85 -14.15
C ASN A 284 -13.73 7.43 -12.75
N ILE A 285 -14.27 6.63 -11.83
CA ILE A 285 -14.40 6.99 -10.42
C ILE A 285 -13.02 6.88 -9.77
N VAL A 286 -12.58 7.96 -9.12
CA VAL A 286 -11.27 8.02 -8.44
C VAL A 286 -11.40 8.00 -6.93
N GLY A 287 -12.61 8.14 -6.39
CA GLY A 287 -12.83 8.08 -4.96
C GLY A 287 -14.15 8.66 -4.51
N HIS A 288 -14.33 8.71 -3.20
CA HIS A 288 -15.54 9.21 -2.55
C HIS A 288 -15.16 9.99 -1.29
N PHE A 289 -16.04 10.91 -0.88
CA PHE A 289 -15.95 11.55 0.43
C PHE A 289 -17.35 11.81 0.98
N GLY A 290 -17.47 11.93 2.30
CA GLY A 290 -18.73 12.24 2.95
C GLY A 290 -18.79 11.81 4.40
N GLU A 291 -19.98 11.86 4.97
CA GLU A 291 -20.26 11.23 6.27
C GLU A 291 -20.64 9.77 6.06
N LEU A 292 -20.11 8.88 6.90
CA LEU A 292 -20.44 7.46 6.86
C LEU A 292 -21.91 7.21 7.22
N HIS A 293 -22.51 6.21 6.59
CA HIS A 293 -23.89 5.84 6.82
C HIS A 293 -24.04 5.22 8.22
N PRO A 294 -25.06 5.61 9.03
CA PRO A 294 -25.25 5.05 10.37
C PRO A 294 -25.34 3.51 10.41
N ARG A 295 -25.89 2.90 9.36
CA ARG A 295 -25.91 1.43 9.19
C ARG A 295 -24.52 0.80 9.10
N ALA A 296 -23.59 1.43 8.37
CA ALA A 296 -22.22 0.93 8.28
C ALA A 296 -21.53 1.05 9.65
N LEU A 297 -21.69 2.20 10.31
CA LEU A 297 -21.14 2.42 11.66
C LEU A 297 -21.71 1.45 12.71
N LYS A 298 -23.00 1.10 12.61
CA LYS A 298 -23.63 0.10 13.47
C LYS A 298 -23.01 -1.30 13.30
N VAL A 299 -22.66 -1.71 12.08
CA VAL A 299 -21.95 -2.98 11.84
C VAL A 299 -20.54 -2.95 12.44
N MET A 300 -19.90 -1.79 12.45
CA MET A 300 -18.57 -1.59 13.04
C MET A 300 -18.59 -1.46 14.57
N ASP A 301 -19.77 -1.39 15.20
CA ASP A 301 -19.95 -1.06 16.62
C ASP A 301 -19.26 0.28 17.01
N VAL A 302 -19.44 1.31 16.18
CA VAL A 302 -18.85 2.64 16.40
C VAL A 302 -19.94 3.72 16.45
N GLU A 303 -19.88 4.57 17.48
CA GLU A 303 -20.82 5.66 17.68
C GLU A 303 -20.36 6.98 17.01
N GLY A 304 -21.35 7.85 16.76
CA GLY A 304 -21.13 9.22 16.32
C GLY A 304 -20.94 9.36 14.79
N PRO A 305 -21.09 10.59 14.26
CA PRO A 305 -20.79 10.84 12.86
C PRO A 305 -19.29 10.74 12.61
N ILE A 306 -18.92 10.08 11.53
CA ILE A 306 -17.54 10.00 11.05
C ILE A 306 -17.51 10.55 9.62
N ALA A 307 -16.76 11.62 9.42
CA ALA A 307 -16.44 12.11 8.08
C ALA A 307 -15.27 11.30 7.52
N ALA A 308 -15.37 10.86 6.28
CA ALA A 308 -14.37 10.00 5.66
C ALA A 308 -14.21 10.29 4.18
N PHE A 309 -13.02 9.98 3.65
CA PHE A 309 -12.77 9.93 2.22
C PHE A 309 -11.92 8.71 1.86
N GLU A 310 -11.99 8.29 0.62
CA GLU A 310 -11.11 7.27 0.04
C GLU A 310 -10.83 7.62 -1.41
N ILE A 311 -9.55 7.70 -1.78
CA ILE A 311 -9.07 7.94 -3.14
C ILE A 311 -8.31 6.70 -3.62
N ILE A 312 -8.74 6.14 -4.75
CA ILE A 312 -8.06 5.04 -5.43
C ILE A 312 -6.91 5.63 -6.25
N LEU A 313 -5.68 5.46 -5.77
CA LEU A 313 -4.48 6.08 -6.35
C LEU A 313 -4.19 5.57 -7.77
N ASP A 314 -4.53 4.32 -8.05
CA ASP A 314 -4.46 3.67 -9.36
C ASP A 314 -5.40 4.30 -10.40
N ALA A 315 -6.56 4.81 -9.96
CA ALA A 315 -7.55 5.41 -10.85
C ALA A 315 -7.18 6.85 -11.26
N LEU A 316 -6.20 7.46 -10.58
CA LEU A 316 -5.78 8.83 -10.86
C LEU A 316 -5.02 8.91 -12.21
N PRO A 317 -5.37 9.87 -13.08
CA PRO A 317 -4.75 9.99 -14.39
C PRO A 317 -3.25 10.26 -14.27
N ALA A 318 -2.45 9.68 -15.17
CA ALA A 318 -1.02 9.95 -15.21
C ALA A 318 -0.76 11.46 -15.44
N PRO A 319 0.30 12.04 -14.85
CA PRO A 319 0.69 13.41 -15.17
C PRO A 319 0.89 13.57 -16.67
N LYS A 320 0.26 14.57 -17.29
CA LYS A 320 0.47 14.84 -18.72
C LYS A 320 1.95 15.16 -18.96
N ALA A 321 2.57 14.46 -19.91
CA ALA A 321 3.91 14.80 -20.37
C ALA A 321 3.89 16.24 -20.89
N LYS A 322 4.68 17.13 -20.29
CA LYS A 322 4.85 18.48 -20.83
C LYS A 322 5.69 18.37 -22.11
N PRO A 323 5.25 18.96 -23.24
CA PRO A 323 6.00 18.92 -24.50
C PRO A 323 7.42 19.47 -24.38
N THR A 324 7.64 20.37 -23.42
CA THR A 324 8.93 20.99 -23.13
C THR A 324 9.25 20.89 -21.63
N LYS A 325 10.54 20.72 -21.31
CA LYS A 325 11.05 20.78 -19.92
C LYS A 325 11.08 22.22 -19.37
N ILE A 326 10.89 23.20 -20.23
CA ILE A 326 10.93 24.62 -19.89
C ILE A 326 9.57 25.01 -19.31
N LYS A 327 9.55 25.60 -18.11
CA LYS A 327 8.32 26.20 -17.57
C LYS A 327 7.85 27.27 -18.57
N PRO A 328 6.58 27.30 -18.97
CA PRO A 328 6.08 28.35 -19.84
C PRO A 328 6.42 29.70 -19.21
N LYS A 329 6.69 30.71 -20.06
CA LYS A 329 6.90 32.08 -19.60
C LYS A 329 5.71 32.44 -18.71
N LEU A 330 6.01 32.92 -17.51
CA LEU A 330 4.99 33.41 -16.60
C LEU A 330 4.37 34.65 -17.27
N ASP A 331 3.15 34.50 -17.75
CA ASP A 331 2.38 35.56 -18.39
C ASP A 331 1.47 36.17 -17.33
N ILE A 332 1.87 37.32 -16.82
CA ILE A 332 1.12 38.06 -15.80
C ILE A 332 0.53 39.27 -16.50
N SER A 333 -0.74 39.56 -16.23
CA SER A 333 -1.35 40.81 -16.65
C SER A 333 -0.65 42.00 -15.99
N ASP A 334 -0.30 43.01 -16.77
CA ASP A 334 0.17 44.31 -16.27
C ASP A 334 -0.99 45.15 -15.67
N LEU A 335 -2.23 44.68 -15.82
CA LEU A 335 -3.44 45.32 -15.30
C LEU A 335 -3.80 44.80 -13.91
N GLN A 336 -4.40 45.68 -13.10
CA GLN A 336 -4.87 45.33 -11.76
C GLN A 336 -6.11 44.41 -11.84
N PRO A 337 -6.19 43.36 -10.99
CA PRO A 337 -7.38 42.54 -10.89
C PRO A 337 -8.54 43.34 -10.30
N VAL A 338 -9.75 43.10 -10.79
CA VAL A 338 -10.97 43.75 -10.30
C VAL A 338 -11.94 42.67 -9.83
N SER A 339 -12.24 42.67 -8.53
CA SER A 339 -13.22 41.74 -7.97
C SER A 339 -14.61 42.36 -7.90
N ARG A 340 -15.64 41.56 -8.20
CA ARG A 340 -17.05 41.92 -8.08
C ARG A 340 -17.84 40.79 -7.40
N ASP A 341 -18.64 41.18 -6.42
CA ASP A 341 -19.50 40.27 -5.70
C ASP A 341 -20.90 40.25 -6.32
N PHE A 342 -21.42 39.05 -6.54
CA PHE A 342 -22.76 38.82 -7.05
C PHE A 342 -23.52 37.90 -6.11
N ALA A 343 -24.79 38.22 -5.86
CA ALA A 343 -25.70 37.37 -5.10
C ALA A 343 -26.76 36.81 -6.03
N PHE A 344 -26.80 35.49 -6.17
CA PHE A 344 -27.75 34.79 -7.01
C PHE A 344 -28.80 34.08 -6.17
N ILE A 345 -30.08 34.41 -6.38
CA ILE A 345 -31.20 33.68 -5.78
C ILE A 345 -31.56 32.53 -6.72
N VAL A 346 -31.31 31.30 -6.26
CA VAL A 346 -31.53 30.07 -7.01
C VAL A 346 -32.42 29.10 -6.23
N ASP A 347 -32.94 28.09 -6.90
CA ASP A 347 -33.68 27.02 -6.22
C ASP A 347 -32.77 26.31 -5.20
N ARG A 348 -33.35 25.89 -4.07
CA ARG A 348 -32.61 25.27 -2.96
C ARG A 348 -31.80 24.04 -3.39
N THR A 349 -32.31 23.29 -4.36
CA THR A 349 -31.66 22.08 -4.91
C THR A 349 -30.53 22.38 -5.90
N ALA A 350 -30.39 23.63 -6.38
CA ALA A 350 -29.35 23.99 -7.32
C ALA A 350 -27.95 23.83 -6.70
N ALA A 351 -27.04 23.17 -7.41
CA ALA A 351 -25.67 22.97 -6.95
C ALA A 351 -24.87 24.26 -7.11
N ALA A 352 -24.25 24.73 -6.02
CA ALA A 352 -23.38 25.92 -6.06
C ALA A 352 -22.21 25.75 -7.04
N GLY A 353 -21.70 24.51 -7.21
CA GLY A 353 -20.64 24.22 -8.16
C GLY A 353 -21.03 24.45 -9.62
N ASP A 354 -22.32 24.32 -9.97
CA ASP A 354 -22.77 24.59 -11.34
C ASP A 354 -22.90 26.09 -11.60
N LEU A 355 -23.27 26.88 -10.58
CA LEU A 355 -23.20 28.34 -10.64
C LEU A 355 -21.76 28.82 -10.82
N VAL A 356 -20.80 28.27 -10.06
CA VAL A 356 -19.37 28.59 -10.21
C VAL A 356 -18.88 28.29 -11.61
N LYS A 357 -19.19 27.10 -12.16
CA LYS A 357 -18.81 26.74 -13.53
C LYS A 357 -19.44 27.67 -14.57
N ALA A 358 -20.72 28.03 -14.39
CA ALA A 358 -21.41 28.94 -15.30
C ALA A 358 -20.75 30.33 -15.30
N ALA A 359 -20.42 30.85 -14.12
CA ALA A 359 -19.71 32.13 -13.98
C ALA A 359 -18.29 32.06 -14.59
N GLN A 360 -17.50 31.02 -14.30
CA GLN A 360 -16.18 30.81 -14.91
C GLN A 360 -16.25 30.66 -16.43
N GLY A 361 -17.36 30.13 -16.95
CA GLY A 361 -17.58 29.92 -18.38
C GLY A 361 -18.06 31.17 -19.13
N ALA A 362 -18.47 32.23 -18.43
CA ALA A 362 -19.05 33.42 -19.06
C ALA A 362 -18.04 34.19 -19.91
N ASP A 363 -16.81 34.36 -19.41
CA ASP A 363 -15.70 34.93 -20.16
C ASP A 363 -14.37 34.32 -19.68
N ARG A 364 -13.85 33.33 -20.41
CA ARG A 364 -12.59 32.64 -20.07
C ARG A 364 -11.34 33.49 -20.31
N SER A 365 -11.47 34.64 -20.95
CA SER A 365 -10.35 35.54 -21.21
C SER A 365 -10.13 36.52 -20.06
N LEU A 366 -11.20 36.99 -19.44
CA LEU A 366 -11.15 37.98 -18.35
C LEU A 366 -11.35 37.37 -16.96
N ILE A 367 -12.20 36.35 -16.83
CA ILE A 367 -12.49 35.74 -15.52
C ILE A 367 -11.38 34.77 -15.16
N THR A 368 -10.65 35.12 -14.10
CA THR A 368 -9.51 34.35 -13.61
C THR A 368 -9.87 33.46 -12.44
N ASP A 369 -10.83 33.87 -11.60
CA ASP A 369 -11.31 33.09 -10.47
C ASP A 369 -12.78 33.37 -10.14
N VAL A 370 -13.46 32.34 -9.60
CA VAL A 370 -14.82 32.46 -9.05
C VAL A 370 -14.89 31.66 -7.76
N ALA A 371 -15.13 32.36 -6.65
CA ALA A 371 -15.21 31.76 -5.33
C ALA A 371 -16.59 32.00 -4.70
N VAL A 372 -17.16 30.96 -4.10
CA VAL A 372 -18.37 31.09 -3.26
C VAL A 372 -17.91 31.56 -1.88
N PHE A 373 -18.44 32.69 -1.41
CA PHE A 373 -18.11 33.24 -0.09
C PHE A 373 -19.29 33.16 0.90
N ASP A 374 -20.52 33.02 0.41
CA ASP A 374 -21.70 32.92 1.26
C ASP A 374 -22.82 32.06 0.64
N VAL A 375 -23.56 31.37 1.50
CA VAL A 375 -24.79 30.63 1.15
C VAL A 375 -25.81 30.89 2.24
N TYR A 376 -26.87 31.64 1.91
CA TYR A 376 -27.89 32.08 2.85
C TYR A 376 -29.27 31.49 2.54
N GLU A 377 -29.83 30.79 3.52
CA GLU A 377 -31.21 30.28 3.53
C GLU A 377 -31.91 30.87 4.77
N GLY A 378 -32.71 31.90 4.59
CA GLY A 378 -33.32 32.60 5.73
C GLY A 378 -34.26 33.73 5.35
N LYS A 379 -34.58 34.56 6.34
CA LYS A 379 -35.54 35.68 6.20
C LYS A 379 -35.08 36.63 5.08
N GLY A 380 -35.97 36.89 4.12
CA GLY A 380 -35.68 37.74 2.96
C GLY A 380 -35.35 36.96 1.68
N VAL A 381 -35.14 35.64 1.77
CA VAL A 381 -35.08 34.76 0.60
C VAL A 381 -36.45 34.10 0.40
N PRO A 382 -37.00 34.05 -0.83
CA PRO A 382 -38.25 33.34 -1.10
C PRO A 382 -38.21 31.88 -0.66
N GLU A 383 -39.36 31.33 -0.26
CA GLU A 383 -39.48 29.92 0.14
C GLU A 383 -39.01 28.98 -0.98
N GLY A 384 -38.31 27.91 -0.62
CA GLY A 384 -37.74 26.96 -1.59
C GLY A 384 -36.51 27.46 -2.35
N LYS A 385 -36.01 28.68 -2.06
CA LYS A 385 -34.81 29.26 -2.67
C LYS A 385 -33.69 29.48 -1.66
N LYS A 386 -32.48 29.71 -2.19
CA LYS A 386 -31.30 30.11 -1.43
C LYS A 386 -30.55 31.21 -2.18
N SER A 387 -29.86 32.08 -1.44
CA SER A 387 -28.94 33.07 -2.00
C SER A 387 -27.52 32.52 -1.98
N ILE A 388 -26.81 32.56 -3.11
CA ILE A 388 -25.40 32.19 -3.21
C ILE A 388 -24.60 33.43 -3.58
N GLY A 389 -23.70 33.85 -2.68
CA GLY A 389 -22.73 34.90 -2.92
C GLY A 389 -21.49 34.35 -3.61
N VAL A 390 -21.15 34.90 -4.78
CA VAL A 390 -19.92 34.58 -5.51
C VAL A 390 -19.09 35.84 -5.77
N ALA A 391 -17.80 35.74 -5.51
CA ALA A 391 -16.82 36.75 -5.89
C ALA A 391 -16.18 36.33 -7.21
N VAL A 392 -16.21 37.21 -8.20
CA VAL A 392 -15.64 36.99 -9.54
C VAL A 392 -14.47 37.95 -9.70
N THR A 393 -13.30 37.43 -10.10
CA THR A 393 -12.06 38.20 -10.28
C THR A 393 -11.52 38.14 -11.69
#